data_AF-A0A5S3YA15-F1
#
_entry.id   AF-A0A5S3YA15-F1
#
_cell.length_a   1.000
_cell.length_b   1.000
_cell.length_c   1.000
_cell.angle_alpha   90.00
_cell.angle_beta   90.00
_cell.angle_gamma   90.00
#
_symmetry.space_group_name_H-M   'P 1'
#
loop_
_entity.id
_entity.type
_entity.pdbx_description
1 polymer ?
#
loop_
_entity_poly.entity_id
_entity_poly.type
_entity_poly.pdbx_seq_one_letter_code
_entity_poly.pdbx_strand_id
1 'polypeptide(L)'
;QVCVPSTPAQVYAMLRRQSVRPLRRPLIVMTPKSLLRHPLAVSSMDELADGVFHNMIDEIDDIDPASVERVVFCSGKVYYELLQERRKLELNNVAIVRVEQLYPFPHH
;
A
#
# COMPACT_ATOMS: atom_id res chain seq x y z
N GLN A 1 3.20 -16.42 0.58
CA GLN A 1 2.66 -15.08 0.26
C GLN A 1 3.80 -14.11 0.42
N VAL A 2 4.06 -13.22 -0.55
CA VAL A 2 5.11 -12.20 -0.49
C VAL A 2 4.43 -10.85 -0.46
N CYS A 3 4.57 -10.12 0.65
CA CYS A 3 3.90 -8.85 0.89
C CYS A 3 4.91 -7.76 1.27
N VAL A 4 4.63 -6.53 0.85
CA VAL A 4 5.45 -5.34 1.10
C VAL A 4 4.54 -4.23 1.65
N PRO A 5 4.11 -4.36 2.93
CA PRO A 5 3.12 -3.46 3.49
C PRO A 5 3.64 -2.02 3.59
N SER A 6 2.87 -1.04 3.12
CA SER A 6 3.23 0.38 3.13
C SER A 6 2.56 1.21 4.23
N THR A 7 1.49 0.71 4.86
CA THR A 7 0.79 1.39 5.97
C THR A 7 0.71 0.51 7.23
N PRO A 8 0.57 1.11 8.43
CA PRO A 8 0.38 0.36 9.66
C PRO A 8 -0.88 -0.53 9.63
N ALA A 9 -2.00 -0.04 9.08
CA ALA A 9 -3.22 -0.82 8.92
C ALA A 9 -3.01 -2.08 8.07
N GLN A 10 -2.22 -1.98 6.99
CA GLN A 10 -1.89 -3.14 6.16
C GLN A 10 -1.07 -4.18 6.91
N VAL A 11 -0.09 -3.77 7.72
CA VAL A 11 0.67 -4.70 8.57
C VAL A 11 -0.26 -5.41 9.56
N TYR A 12 -1.14 -4.66 10.23
CA TYR A 12 -2.11 -5.21 11.18
C TYR A 12 -3.04 -6.23 10.52
N ALA A 13 -3.70 -5.85 9.42
CA ALA A 13 -4.62 -6.71 8.71
C ALA A 13 -3.92 -7.96 8.12
N MET A 14 -2.69 -7.81 7.61
CA MET A 14 -1.86 -8.91 7.11
C MET A 14 -1.55 -9.95 8.20
N LEU A 15 -1.13 -9.50 9.39
CA LEU A 15 -0.81 -10.38 10.51
C LEU A 15 -2.06 -11.11 11.02
N ARG A 16 -3.19 -10.40 11.17
CA ARG A 16 -4.48 -11.03 11.51
C ARG A 16 -4.90 -12.04 10.46
N ARG A 17 -4.76 -11.71 9.18
CA ARG A 17 -5.07 -12.59 8.05
C ARG A 17 -4.28 -13.90 8.13
N GLN A 18 -3.02 -13.86 8.53
CA GLN A 18 -2.17 -15.04 8.66
C GLN A 18 -2.59 -15.94 9.84
N SER A 19 -3.11 -15.36 10.92
CA SER A 19 -3.58 -16.10 12.10
C SER A 19 -4.99 -16.69 11.91
N VAL A 20 -5.94 -15.85 11.47
CA VAL A 20 -7.38 -16.14 11.42
C VAL A 20 -7.73 -17.07 10.25
N ARG A 21 -7.10 -16.93 9.07
CA ARG A 21 -7.45 -17.77 7.93
C ARG A 21 -7.12 -19.23 8.21
N PRO A 22 -7.95 -20.20 7.79
CA PRO A 22 -7.64 -21.63 7.84
C PRO A 22 -6.66 -22.05 6.72
N LEU A 23 -5.66 -21.22 6.44
CA LEU A 23 -4.62 -21.45 5.45
C LEU A 23 -3.26 -21.27 6.14
N ARG A 24 -2.43 -22.32 6.14
CA ARG A 24 -1.08 -22.28 6.70
C ARG A 24 -0.06 -22.34 5.57
N ARG A 25 0.19 -21.17 4.97
CA ARG A 25 1.27 -20.98 3.98
C ARG A 25 2.25 -19.92 4.50
N PRO A 26 3.57 -20.05 4.27
CA PRO A 26 4.53 -19.05 4.69
C PRO A 26 4.18 -17.65 4.19
N LEU A 27 4.37 -16.67 5.06
CA LEU A 27 4.23 -15.24 4.75
C LEU A 27 5.61 -14.60 4.82
N ILE A 28 6.12 -14.20 3.66
CA ILE A 28 7.37 -13.46 3.50
C ILE A 28 7.00 -11.98 3.49
N VAL A 29 7.50 -11.22 4.46
CA VAL A 29 7.19 -9.80 4.63
C VAL A 29 8.46 -8.99 4.46
N MET A 30 8.41 -8.02 3.54
CA MET A 30 9.46 -7.01 3.42
C MET A 30 9.15 -5.86 4.38
N THR A 31 9.57 -6.01 5.63
CA THR A 31 9.27 -5.02 6.69
C THR A 31 10.03 -3.72 6.44
N PRO A 32 9.34 -2.58 6.33
CA PRO A 32 10.00 -1.31 6.07
C PRO A 32 10.71 -0.80 7.34
N LYS A 33 11.95 -0.33 7.19
CA LYS A 33 12.72 0.26 8.30
C LYS A 33 12.45 1.75 8.47
N SER A 34 12.46 2.50 7.36
CA SER A 34 12.26 3.96 7.37
C SER A 34 10.82 4.37 7.70
N LEU A 35 9.82 3.53 7.33
CA LEU A 35 8.41 3.85 7.55
C LEU A 35 7.99 3.81 9.01
N LEU A 36 8.79 3.22 9.91
CA LEU A 36 8.48 3.13 11.34
C LEU A 36 8.33 4.48 12.03
N ARG A 37 8.89 5.55 11.45
CA ARG A 37 8.82 6.93 11.99
C ARG A 37 8.38 7.94 10.93
N HIS A 38 7.88 7.48 9.78
CA HIS A 38 7.55 8.37 8.69
C HIS A 38 6.19 9.04 8.96
N PRO A 39 6.07 10.38 8.88
CA PRO A 39 4.86 11.11 9.30
C PRO A 39 3.63 10.80 8.44
N LEU A 40 3.84 10.40 7.18
CA LEU A 40 2.74 9.98 6.29
C LEU A 40 2.37 8.49 6.44
N ALA A 41 3.17 7.70 7.17
CA ALA A 41 2.91 6.28 7.37
C ALA A 41 2.12 6.06 8.67
N VAL A 42 0.96 6.71 8.78
CA VAL A 42 0.03 6.63 9.90
C VAL A 42 -1.29 6.02 9.45
N SER A 43 -2.02 5.40 10.39
CA SER A 43 -3.35 4.82 10.14
C SER A 43 -4.29 5.22 11.27
N SER A 44 -5.57 5.38 10.95
CA SER A 44 -6.60 5.68 11.95
C SER A 44 -7.01 4.41 12.71
N MET A 45 -7.73 4.58 13.82
CA MET A 45 -8.30 3.43 14.54
C MET A 45 -9.41 2.75 13.74
N ASP A 46 -10.16 3.50 12.93
CA ASP A 46 -11.24 2.95 12.10
C ASP A 46 -10.67 2.04 11.00
N GLU A 47 -9.53 2.40 10.40
CA GLU A 47 -8.79 1.54 9.47
C GLU A 47 -8.32 0.23 10.10
N LEU A 48 -8.13 0.19 11.42
CA LEU A 48 -7.77 -1.02 12.15
C LEU A 48 -9.01 -1.84 12.57
N ALA A 49 -10.10 -1.16 12.95
CA ALA A 49 -11.32 -1.82 13.40
C ALA A 49 -12.03 -2.52 12.24
N ASP A 50 -12.29 -1.79 11.16
CA ASP A 50 -13.15 -2.22 10.06
C ASP A 50 -12.37 -2.46 8.76
N GLY A 51 -11.09 -2.07 8.71
CA GLY A 51 -10.24 -2.24 7.52
C GLY A 51 -9.84 -3.70 7.25
N VAL A 52 -9.55 -3.96 5.98
CA VAL A 52 -9.09 -5.27 5.49
C VAL A 52 -7.70 -5.16 4.87
N PHE A 53 -7.05 -6.30 4.65
CA PHE A 53 -5.81 -6.30 3.88
C PHE A 53 -6.13 -6.10 2.40
N HIS A 54 -5.66 -5.00 1.81
CA HIS A 54 -5.80 -4.76 0.38
C HIS A 54 -4.54 -5.23 -0.36
N ASN A 55 -4.72 -6.09 -1.37
CA ASN A 55 -3.59 -6.61 -2.15
C ASN A 55 -2.95 -5.52 -3.03
N MET A 56 -3.77 -4.58 -3.49
CA MET A 56 -3.36 -3.34 -4.16
C MET A 56 -4.11 -2.19 -3.50
N ILE A 57 -3.48 -1.01 -3.44
CA ILE A 57 -4.13 0.22 -3.01
C ILE A 57 -4.02 1.21 -4.15
N ASP A 58 -5.16 1.75 -4.56
CA ASP A 58 -5.25 2.73 -5.64
C ASP A 58 -4.70 4.10 -5.22
N GLU A 59 -4.77 5.07 -6.14
CA GLU A 59 -4.39 6.44 -5.88
C GLU A 59 -5.24 7.03 -4.73
N ILE A 60 -4.60 7.79 -3.85
CA ILE A 60 -5.25 8.35 -2.66
C ILE A 60 -5.63 9.82 -2.82
N ASP A 61 -4.94 10.54 -3.71
CA ASP A 61 -5.26 11.92 -4.00
C ASP A 61 -6.41 11.98 -5.01
N ASP A 62 -7.23 13.02 -4.91
CA ASP A 62 -8.33 13.26 -5.83
C ASP A 62 -7.78 13.74 -7.19
N ILE A 63 -7.57 12.80 -8.10
CA ILE A 63 -7.09 13.03 -9.46
C ILE A 63 -8.18 12.60 -10.43
N ASP A 64 -8.50 13.47 -11.39
CA ASP A 64 -9.45 13.12 -12.47
C ASP A 64 -8.89 11.97 -13.31
N PRO A 65 -9.52 10.78 -13.32
CA PRO A 65 -9.06 9.64 -14.09
C PRO A 65 -8.93 9.92 -15.59
N ALA A 66 -9.72 10.85 -16.14
CA ALA A 66 -9.64 11.23 -17.55
C ALA A 66 -8.37 12.01 -17.90
N SER A 67 -7.75 12.66 -16.91
CA SER A 67 -6.51 13.44 -17.07
C SER A 67 -5.23 12.61 -16.90
N VAL A 68 -5.36 11.36 -16.44
CA VAL A 68 -4.21 10.48 -16.16
C VAL A 68 -3.60 9.96 -17.46
N GLU A 69 -2.35 10.31 -17.71
CA GLU A 69 -1.56 9.85 -18.86
C GLU A 69 -0.63 8.69 -18.49
N ARG A 70 -0.29 8.55 -17.20
CA ARG A 70 0.66 7.55 -16.71
C ARG A 70 0.24 6.97 -15.37
N VAL A 71 0.32 5.65 -15.26
CA VAL A 71 0.17 4.92 -14.01
C VAL A 71 1.53 4.36 -13.58
N VAL A 72 1.95 4.66 -12.36
CA VAL A 72 3.19 4.16 -11.76
C VAL A 72 2.86 3.13 -10.69
N PHE A 73 3.20 1.87 -10.95
CA PHE A 73 3.10 0.81 -9.95
C PHE A 73 4.33 0.80 -9.06
N CYS A 74 4.12 0.74 -7.75
CA CYS A 74 5.21 0.68 -6.77
C CYS A 74 4.84 -0.17 -5.55
N SER A 75 5.83 -0.48 -4.71
CA SER A 75 5.63 -1.26 -3.48
C SER A 75 6.47 -0.71 -2.33
N GLY A 76 5.89 -0.72 -1.12
CA GLY A 76 6.60 -0.32 0.09
C GLY A 76 6.97 1.17 0.12
N LYS A 77 8.16 1.47 0.64
CA LYS A 77 8.55 2.85 1.00
C LYS A 77 8.66 3.83 -0.17
N VAL A 78 8.98 3.34 -1.37
CA VAL A 78 9.21 4.20 -2.55
C VAL A 78 7.96 4.97 -2.93
N TYR A 79 6.78 4.45 -2.56
CA TYR A 79 5.51 5.16 -2.70
C TYR A 79 5.54 6.56 -2.09
N TYR A 80 6.05 6.71 -0.86
CA TYR A 80 6.07 8.01 -0.19
C TYR A 80 7.06 8.98 -0.82
N GLU A 81 8.19 8.48 -1.32
CA GLU A 81 9.18 9.26 -2.06
C GLU A 81 8.56 9.78 -3.37
N LEU A 82 7.84 8.92 -4.11
CA LEU A 82 7.12 9.29 -5.33
C LEU A 82 5.96 10.26 -5.07
N LEU A 83 5.18 10.04 -4.01
CA LEU A 83 4.06 10.89 -3.64
C LEU A 83 4.53 12.31 -3.29
N GLN A 84 5.63 12.43 -2.53
CA GLN A 84 6.21 13.72 -2.16
C GLN A 84 6.69 14.50 -3.40
N GLU A 85 7.43 13.85 -4.29
CA GLU A 85 7.89 14.51 -5.52
C GLU A 85 6.73 14.84 -6.46
N ARG A 86 5.71 13.98 -6.59
CA ARG A 86 4.50 14.26 -7.40
C ARG A 86 3.78 15.51 -6.90
N ARG A 87 3.56 15.62 -5.58
CA ARG A 87 2.90 16.78 -4.97
C ARG A 87 3.74 18.04 -5.08
N LYS A 88 5.06 17.94 -4.92
CA LYS A 88 6.01 19.06 -5.07
C LYS A 88 6.08 19.61 -6.49
N LEU A 89 5.91 18.75 -7.49
CA LEU A 89 5.87 19.14 -8.92
C LEU A 89 4.44 19.46 -9.39
N GLU A 90 3.43 19.38 -8.52
CA GLU A 90 2.02 19.64 -8.83
C GLU A 90 1.50 18.83 -10.04
N LEU A 91 1.96 17.59 -10.16
CA LEU A 91 1.60 16.72 -11.28
C LEU A 91 0.27 16.00 -11.01
N ASN A 92 -0.72 16.31 -11.85
CA ASN A 92 -2.07 15.71 -11.79
C ASN A 92 -2.32 14.66 -12.88
N ASN A 93 -1.39 14.47 -13.83
CA ASN A 93 -1.52 13.50 -14.92
C ASN A 93 -0.89 12.12 -14.60
N VAL A 94 -0.41 11.91 -13.38
CA VAL A 94 0.27 10.67 -12.95
C VAL A 94 -0.43 10.08 -11.74
N ALA A 95 -0.96 8.87 -11.89
CA ALA A 95 -1.51 8.09 -10.78
C ALA A 95 -0.47 7.11 -10.24
N ILE A 96 -0.40 6.97 -8.91
CA ILE A 96 0.53 6.07 -8.22
C ILE A 96 -0.27 4.96 -7.55
N VAL A 97 -0.08 3.72 -8.00
CA VAL A 97 -0.76 2.54 -7.46
C VAL A 97 0.22 1.70 -6.67
N ARG A 98 -0.19 1.27 -5.49
CA ARG A 98 0.61 0.42 -4.60
C ARG A 98 0.26 -1.04 -4.76
N VAL A 99 1.25 -1.88 -5.01
CA VAL A 99 1.13 -3.34 -4.96
C VAL A 99 1.67 -3.82 -3.63
N GLU A 100 0.76 -4.10 -2.70
CA GLU A 100 1.06 -4.52 -1.33
C GLU A 100 1.36 -6.03 -1.26
N GLN A 101 0.78 -6.83 -2.16
CA GLN A 101 1.03 -8.26 -2.30
C GLN A 101 1.61 -8.59 -3.67
N LEU A 102 2.89 -8.99 -3.70
CA LEU A 102 3.57 -9.40 -4.92
C LEU A 102 3.30 -10.87 -5.29
N TYR A 103 3.03 -11.71 -4.29
CA TYR A 103 2.73 -13.12 -4.52
C TYR A 103 1.73 -13.72 -3.51
N PRO A 104 0.73 -14.51 -3.94
CA PRO A 104 0.28 -14.68 -5.32
C PRO A 104 -0.09 -13.35 -5.95
N PHE A 105 0.23 -13.17 -7.23
CA PHE A 105 -0.05 -11.91 -7.92
C PHE A 105 -1.57 -11.70 -7.93
N PRO A 106 -2.03 -10.47 -7.61
CA PRO A 106 -3.45 -10.16 -7.56
C PRO A 106 -4.02 -10.08 -8.98
N HIS A 107 -4.31 -11.22 -9.59
CA HIS A 107 -5.12 -11.34 -10.80
C HIS A 107 -6.55 -11.65 -10.38
N HIS A 108 -7.44 -10.67 -10.56
CA HIS A 108 -8.86 -10.71 -10.18
C HIS A 108 -9.15 -10.75 -8.67
#